data_AF-A0A6P5AY27-F1
#
_entry.id   AF-A0A6P5AY27-F1
#
_cell.length_a   1.000
_cell.length_b   1.000
_cell.length_c   1.000
_cell.angle_alpha   90.00
_cell.angle_beta   90.00
_cell.angle_gamma   90.00
#
_symmetry.space_group_name_H-M   'P 1'
#
loop_
_entity.id
_entity.type
_entity.pdbx_description
1 polymer ?
#
loop_
_entity_poly.entity_id
_entity_poly.type
_entity_poly.pdbx_seq_one_letter_code
_entity_poly.pdbx_strand_id
1 'polypeptide(L)'
;MNCSRNETPRNSTLREKLLCSLEKNVPFSTITREQASKDGNATILPEESLEKLVHFNSCAVVSSSHGLRLHTYGQEIDSHDAVLRFNCAPTHKFEQFVGNRTDIRLINTKIPQTTCKKEFWSENSPMFTHGTIVIRNANAINVEEHKINAKRDQFHSFANWIKCSKRYPNRSLPFIQRPGFGNAMRAELARFCKATGMCKYKLRGPPTTGMLGVVMMLHLCDWVRVYEIVPSNKDDTRLMYYYSERAMWSSKHISLSWHSYSQERAYFRTLSLTPEKDINETGVVLLKGFSQTQSLKRVGDRFEIQEISGSVMEKKILPFLGTVLCVCVMMSVNSITTRSVFIIYAPAYRPKPLNEIIRCALKKNVPFSTITRKQASKDGNATILPEESLEKLVHFNSCAVVSSSHGLRLHKYGKEIDSHDAVLRFNCAPTQGFEQFVGNRTDIRLVNTQIPGRYFKKDFWSKNSNMFRHEAIVVRNMDAISVKGEKIDTKHDQFHVFNNLVKYRKMYPERDLHFIQRPDLGNDIRTELRWFCTTTGMCNKTIMSPSSGMFGVVMMLHLCDWVRVYEIVPSNKDRTRLRYYYDEKALVPKHFIYHSYINERIYLRTLSLTPEKDINETGVVLLKGFSQTQCD
;
A
#
# COMPACT_ATOMS: atom_id res chain seq x y z
N MET A 1 0.31 7.41 18.03
CA MET A 1 1.63 7.61 18.66
C MET A 1 2.24 8.96 18.27
N ASN A 2 1.75 10.04 18.88
CA ASN A 2 2.67 11.15 19.11
C ASN A 2 3.86 10.56 19.86
N CYS A 3 5.08 10.74 19.33
CA CYS A 3 6.32 10.45 20.05
C CYS A 3 6.45 11.44 21.24
N SER A 4 5.57 11.31 22.24
CA SER A 4 5.55 12.10 23.46
C SER A 4 6.82 11.86 24.25
N ARG A 5 7.32 12.91 24.91
CA ARG A 5 8.59 12.92 25.64
C ARG A 5 8.59 12.10 26.94
N ASN A 6 7.47 11.47 27.35
CA ASN A 6 7.31 10.95 28.72
C ASN A 6 6.75 9.52 28.90
N GLU A 7 6.81 8.62 27.93
CA GLU A 7 6.34 7.23 28.17
C GLU A 7 7.49 6.21 28.27
N THR A 8 7.55 5.52 29.41
CA THR A 8 8.45 4.39 29.64
C THR A 8 7.95 3.13 28.90
N PRO A 9 8.83 2.36 28.23
CA PRO A 9 8.41 1.37 27.25
C PRO A 9 8.38 -0.05 27.83
N ARG A 10 7.21 -0.61 28.15
CA ARG A 10 7.12 -2.02 28.59
C ARG A 10 6.73 -3.05 27.52
N ASN A 11 6.13 -2.70 26.38
CA ASN A 11 5.73 -3.70 25.35
C ASN A 11 5.71 -3.12 23.91
N SER A 12 6.86 -2.77 23.32
CA SER A 12 6.96 -2.49 21.87
C SER A 12 8.09 -3.27 21.23
N THR A 13 7.88 -3.72 19.98
CA THR A 13 8.89 -4.48 19.23
C THR A 13 10.12 -3.59 18.97
N LEU A 14 11.32 -4.18 18.86
CA LEU A 14 12.54 -3.44 18.57
C LEU A 14 12.40 -2.56 17.31
N ARG A 15 11.72 -3.06 16.28
CA ARG A 15 11.42 -2.34 15.04
C ARG A 15 10.64 -1.05 15.29
N GLU A 16 9.55 -1.11 16.06
CA GLU A 16 8.72 0.06 16.36
C GLU A 16 9.48 1.09 17.20
N LYS A 17 10.24 0.64 18.19
CA LYS A 17 11.10 1.52 19.00
C LYS A 17 12.11 2.27 18.14
N LEU A 18 12.74 1.57 17.19
CA LEU A 18 13.70 2.17 16.27
C LEU A 18 13.04 3.16 15.32
N LEU A 19 11.86 2.84 14.78
CA LEU A 19 11.17 3.72 13.86
C LEU A 19 10.74 5.03 14.55
N CYS A 20 10.18 4.95 15.75
CA CYS A 20 9.84 6.13 16.57
C CYS A 20 11.09 6.94 16.98
N SER A 21 12.17 6.25 17.36
CA SER A 21 13.46 6.87 17.69
C SER A 21 14.01 7.63 16.47
N LEU A 22 13.95 7.03 15.29
CA LEU A 22 14.43 7.60 14.05
C LEU A 22 13.65 8.87 13.66
N GLU A 23 12.32 8.81 13.68
CA GLU A 23 11.44 9.97 13.39
C GLU A 23 11.78 11.16 14.31
N LYS A 24 11.85 10.89 15.62
CA LYS A 24 12.08 11.91 16.64
C LYS A 24 13.49 12.48 16.58
N ASN A 25 14.50 11.62 16.43
CA ASN A 25 15.89 12.01 16.62
C ASN A 25 16.54 12.48 15.31
N VAL A 26 15.98 12.14 14.16
CA VAL A 26 16.54 12.45 12.84
C VAL A 26 15.48 13.13 11.96
N PRO A 27 14.89 14.26 12.38
CA PRO A 27 13.89 14.95 11.58
C PRO A 27 14.52 15.42 10.27
N PHE A 28 13.80 15.27 9.17
CA PHE A 28 14.18 15.75 7.87
C PHE A 28 13.59 17.13 7.59
N SER A 29 14.42 18.04 7.09
CA SER A 29 13.97 19.23 6.38
C SER A 29 15.04 19.72 5.43
N THR A 30 14.70 20.71 4.59
CA THR A 30 15.64 21.38 3.69
C THR A 30 15.76 22.87 4.00
N ILE A 31 16.93 23.45 3.71
CA ILE A 31 17.17 24.89 3.87
C ILE A 31 16.26 25.68 2.92
N THR A 32 15.55 26.66 3.45
CA THR A 32 14.65 27.54 2.68
C THR A 32 15.28 28.90 2.39
N ARG A 33 14.70 29.63 1.44
CA ARG A 33 15.03 31.02 1.14
C ARG A 33 14.83 31.92 2.35
N GLU A 34 13.72 31.75 3.08
CA GLU A 34 13.41 32.51 4.29
C GLU A 34 14.49 32.35 5.37
N GLN A 35 14.97 31.12 5.58
CA GLN A 35 16.04 30.85 6.53
C GLN A 35 17.34 31.56 6.14
N ALA A 36 17.60 31.74 4.85
CA ALA A 36 18.78 32.40 4.31
C ALA A 36 18.49 33.84 3.81
N SER A 37 17.48 34.52 4.35
CA SER A 37 16.96 35.79 3.80
C SER A 37 17.97 36.95 3.71
N LYS A 38 19.06 36.93 4.49
CA LYS A 38 20.12 37.94 4.42
C LYS A 38 21.26 37.56 3.48
N ASP A 39 21.19 36.40 2.83
CA ASP A 39 22.16 35.95 1.84
C ASP A 39 21.88 36.56 0.47
N GLY A 40 22.89 37.18 -0.16
CA GLY A 40 22.75 37.78 -1.48
C GLY A 40 22.39 36.78 -2.60
N ASN A 41 22.50 35.47 -2.36
CA ASN A 41 22.12 34.42 -3.29
C ASN A 41 20.94 33.58 -2.78
N ALA A 42 20.15 34.05 -1.82
CA ALA A 42 19.01 33.29 -1.26
C ALA A 42 17.99 32.85 -2.33
N THR A 43 17.90 33.57 -3.46
CA THR A 43 16.99 33.27 -4.57
C THR A 43 17.23 31.91 -5.22
N ILE A 44 18.42 31.33 -5.07
CA ILE A 44 18.73 29.97 -5.57
C ILE A 44 18.23 28.85 -4.65
N LEU A 45 17.59 29.20 -3.52
CA LEU A 45 16.92 28.26 -2.63
C LEU A 45 15.39 28.34 -2.84
N PRO A 46 14.68 27.21 -2.68
CA PRO A 46 13.22 27.16 -2.67
C PRO A 46 12.62 27.96 -1.50
N GLU A 47 11.43 28.51 -1.70
CA GLU A 47 10.67 29.23 -0.64
C GLU A 47 10.23 28.27 0.47
N GLU A 48 9.66 27.13 0.09
CA GLU A 48 9.22 26.09 1.02
C GLU A 48 10.17 24.90 1.04
N SER A 49 10.18 24.19 2.16
CA SER A 49 11.01 23.01 2.34
C SER A 49 10.39 21.77 1.66
N LEU A 50 11.24 20.85 1.20
CA LEU A 50 10.82 19.71 0.37
C LEU A 50 9.72 18.87 1.04
N GLU A 51 9.86 18.62 2.34
CA GLU A 51 8.91 17.83 3.13
C GLU A 51 7.53 18.45 3.30
N LYS A 52 7.38 19.75 3.02
CA LYS A 52 6.07 20.40 2.97
C LYS A 52 5.47 20.40 1.56
N LEU A 53 6.31 20.27 0.54
CA LEU A 53 5.91 20.35 -0.86
C LEU A 53 5.41 19.02 -1.42
N VAL A 54 5.94 17.90 -0.92
CA VAL A 54 5.66 16.58 -1.47
C VAL A 54 5.39 15.54 -0.39
N HIS A 55 4.43 14.66 -0.66
CA HIS A 55 4.21 13.41 0.05
C HIS A 55 3.75 12.35 -0.97
N PHE A 56 4.26 11.14 -0.87
CA PHE A 56 4.01 10.05 -1.80
C PHE A 56 3.46 8.82 -1.06
N ASN A 57 2.70 7.96 -1.73
CA ASN A 57 2.25 6.72 -1.10
C ASN A 57 3.34 5.65 -1.19
N SER A 58 3.82 5.34 -2.41
CA SER A 58 4.83 4.29 -2.63
C SER A 58 6.11 4.86 -3.23
N CYS A 59 7.26 4.57 -2.62
CA CYS A 59 8.55 5.07 -3.07
C CYS A 59 9.58 3.96 -3.28
N ALA A 60 10.36 4.06 -4.36
CA ALA A 60 11.51 3.21 -4.63
C ALA A 60 12.82 3.96 -4.32
N VAL A 61 13.69 3.38 -3.49
CA VAL A 61 15.06 3.84 -3.28
C VAL A 61 16.01 2.87 -3.96
N VAL A 62 16.57 3.30 -5.08
CA VAL A 62 17.44 2.47 -5.91
C VAL A 62 18.89 2.73 -5.51
N SER A 63 19.57 1.74 -4.97
CA SER A 63 21.00 1.86 -4.64
C SER A 63 21.85 2.06 -5.90
N SER A 64 23.16 2.11 -5.71
CA SER A 64 24.10 2.05 -6.83
C SER A 64 24.82 0.70 -6.90
N SER A 65 24.44 -0.30 -6.10
CA SER A 65 25.16 -1.57 -5.99
C SER A 65 25.26 -2.31 -7.32
N HIS A 66 26.37 -3.01 -7.55
CA HIS A 66 26.49 -3.93 -8.70
C HIS A 66 25.42 -5.02 -8.69
N GLY A 67 25.04 -5.52 -7.51
CA GLY A 67 24.00 -6.53 -7.32
C GLY A 67 22.67 -6.23 -8.02
N LEU A 68 22.36 -4.96 -8.33
CA LEU A 68 21.18 -4.60 -9.13
C LEU A 68 21.14 -5.30 -10.50
N ARG A 69 22.29 -5.61 -11.12
CA ARG A 69 22.36 -6.32 -12.42
C ARG A 69 21.95 -7.78 -12.36
N LEU A 70 21.79 -8.33 -11.16
CA LEU A 70 21.50 -9.76 -10.94
C LEU A 70 19.99 -10.03 -10.80
N HIS A 71 19.17 -9.00 -11.03
CA HIS A 71 17.72 -9.05 -10.93
C HIS A 71 17.08 -8.07 -11.89
N THR A 72 15.80 -8.28 -12.23
CA THR A 72 15.08 -7.47 -13.22
C THR A 72 14.05 -6.56 -12.55
N TYR A 73 14.48 -5.63 -11.70
CA TYR A 73 13.56 -4.77 -10.94
C TYR A 73 12.93 -3.64 -11.76
N GLY A 74 13.37 -3.40 -12.99
CA GLY A 74 13.15 -2.12 -13.67
C GLY A 74 11.68 -1.69 -13.75
N GLN A 75 10.80 -2.62 -14.12
CA GLN A 75 9.37 -2.36 -14.21
C GLN A 75 8.73 -2.12 -12.82
N GLU A 76 9.16 -2.87 -11.80
CA GLU A 76 8.68 -2.69 -10.42
C GLU A 76 9.12 -1.33 -9.86
N ILE A 77 10.38 -0.94 -10.09
CA ILE A 77 10.89 0.37 -9.67
C ILE A 77 10.06 1.50 -10.28
N ASP A 78 9.79 1.43 -11.59
CA ASP A 78 9.06 2.48 -12.31
C ASP A 78 7.56 2.53 -11.94
N SER A 79 7.02 1.50 -11.28
CA SER A 79 5.62 1.47 -10.82
C SER A 79 5.38 2.22 -9.50
N HIS A 80 6.43 2.77 -8.87
CA HIS A 80 6.31 3.56 -7.64
C HIS A 80 5.95 5.03 -7.94
N ASP A 81 5.33 5.72 -6.98
CA ASP A 81 4.95 7.13 -7.12
C ASP A 81 6.16 8.05 -7.19
N ALA A 82 7.28 7.67 -6.55
CA ALA A 82 8.55 8.37 -6.65
C ALA A 82 9.75 7.41 -6.61
N VAL A 83 10.75 7.70 -7.45
CA VAL A 83 12.01 6.96 -7.53
C VAL A 83 13.17 7.85 -7.12
N LEU A 84 13.85 7.48 -6.04
CA LEU A 84 15.08 8.11 -5.56
C LEU A 84 16.32 7.40 -6.12
N ARG A 85 17.23 8.17 -6.71
CA ARG A 85 18.58 7.73 -7.11
C ARG A 85 19.69 8.56 -6.50
N PHE A 86 20.92 8.03 -6.60
CA PHE A 86 22.09 8.63 -5.97
C PHE A 86 23.14 9.09 -6.97
N ASN A 87 23.69 10.28 -6.76
CA ASN A 87 24.89 10.76 -7.42
C ASN A 87 24.83 10.54 -8.96
N CYS A 88 25.77 9.74 -9.46
CA CYS A 88 26.02 9.43 -10.86
C CYS A 88 25.28 8.22 -11.41
N ALA A 89 24.36 7.61 -10.66
CA ALA A 89 23.70 6.38 -11.07
C ALA A 89 22.82 6.63 -12.32
N PRO A 90 23.17 6.07 -13.51
CA PRO A 90 22.44 6.30 -14.76
C PRO A 90 21.30 5.29 -14.93
N THR A 91 20.27 5.66 -15.69
CA THR A 91 19.22 4.72 -16.09
C THR A 91 19.51 4.09 -17.45
N HIS A 92 20.03 4.89 -18.38
CA HIS A 92 20.27 4.47 -19.76
C HIS A 92 21.19 3.25 -19.84
N LYS A 93 20.76 2.23 -20.61
CA LYS A 93 21.37 0.89 -20.77
C LYS A 93 21.19 -0.07 -19.58
N PHE A 94 20.54 0.38 -18.51
CA PHE A 94 20.33 -0.41 -17.30
C PHE A 94 18.85 -0.50 -16.92
N GLU A 95 17.94 -0.05 -17.79
CA GLU A 95 16.50 0.13 -17.53
C GLU A 95 15.85 -1.16 -17.03
N GLN A 96 16.24 -2.32 -17.57
CA GLN A 96 15.76 -3.63 -17.13
C GLN A 96 16.02 -3.89 -15.64
N PHE A 97 17.17 -3.44 -15.13
CA PHE A 97 17.65 -3.71 -13.79
C PHE A 97 17.26 -2.63 -12.81
N VAL A 98 17.28 -1.37 -13.26
CA VAL A 98 17.16 -0.22 -12.37
C VAL A 98 15.99 0.69 -12.70
N GLY A 99 15.22 0.45 -13.75
CA GLY A 99 14.12 1.30 -14.22
C GLY A 99 14.62 2.49 -15.04
N ASN A 100 13.72 3.20 -15.70
CA ASN A 100 14.03 4.37 -16.51
C ASN A 100 13.67 5.70 -15.83
N ARG A 101 12.92 5.67 -14.72
CA ARG A 101 12.43 6.88 -14.05
C ARG A 101 13.36 7.37 -12.94
N THR A 102 13.46 8.69 -12.77
CA THR A 102 14.10 9.35 -11.63
C THR A 102 13.31 10.60 -11.26
N ASP A 103 12.67 10.60 -10.09
CA ASP A 103 11.91 11.76 -9.61
C ASP A 103 12.76 12.61 -8.65
N ILE A 104 13.56 11.95 -7.81
CA ILE A 104 14.45 12.61 -6.85
C ILE A 104 15.87 12.07 -7.04
N ARG A 105 16.84 12.97 -7.05
CA ARG A 105 18.26 12.61 -7.07
C ARG A 105 18.99 13.24 -5.88
N LEU A 106 19.47 12.40 -4.97
CA LEU A 106 20.31 12.83 -3.85
C LEU A 106 21.79 12.79 -4.26
N ILE A 107 22.41 13.97 -4.29
CA ILE A 107 23.81 14.16 -4.66
C ILE A 107 24.66 14.58 -3.47
N ASN A 108 25.93 14.20 -3.46
CA ASN A 108 26.91 14.76 -2.51
C ASN A 108 27.54 16.06 -3.05
N THR A 109 28.23 16.80 -2.18
CA THR A 109 28.85 18.10 -2.52
C THR A 109 29.99 18.02 -3.52
N LYS A 110 30.55 16.84 -3.80
CA LYS A 110 31.65 16.66 -4.76
C LYS A 110 31.18 16.63 -6.22
N ILE A 111 29.90 16.33 -6.48
CA ILE A 111 29.36 16.12 -7.84
C ILE A 111 29.61 17.30 -8.78
N PRO A 112 29.41 18.57 -8.38
CA PRO A 112 29.65 19.70 -9.29
C PRO A 112 31.11 19.85 -9.76
N GLN A 113 32.09 19.25 -9.06
CA GLN A 113 33.51 19.44 -9.35
C GLN A 113 34.28 18.20 -9.76
N THR A 114 33.83 17.01 -9.37
CA THR A 114 34.65 15.79 -9.51
C THR A 114 33.89 14.70 -10.25
N THR A 115 33.07 13.92 -9.55
CA THR A 115 32.38 12.76 -10.10
C THR A 115 31.19 13.18 -10.96
N CYS A 116 31.20 12.77 -12.23
CA CYS A 116 30.22 13.14 -13.26
C CYS A 116 30.06 14.66 -13.47
N LYS A 117 31.19 15.38 -13.38
CA LYS A 117 31.27 16.81 -13.65
C LYS A 117 30.73 17.16 -15.04
N LYS A 118 31.03 16.34 -16.07
CA LYS A 118 30.59 16.60 -17.44
C LYS A 118 29.07 16.58 -17.54
N GLU A 119 28.44 15.61 -16.90
CA GLU A 119 27.00 15.43 -16.84
C GLU A 119 26.34 16.56 -16.05
N PHE A 120 26.92 16.97 -14.92
CA PHE A 120 26.39 18.09 -14.14
C PHE A 120 26.33 19.40 -14.95
N TRP A 121 27.42 19.72 -15.65
CA TRP A 121 27.56 20.95 -16.43
C TRP A 121 26.97 20.85 -17.85
N SER A 122 26.44 19.70 -18.27
CA SER A 122 25.83 19.51 -19.59
C SER A 122 24.36 19.88 -19.57
N GLU A 123 23.93 20.77 -20.47
CA GLU A 123 22.54 21.21 -20.63
C GLU A 123 21.58 20.06 -20.96
N ASN A 124 22.06 19.03 -21.66
CA ASN A 124 21.26 17.90 -22.15
C ASN A 124 21.43 16.64 -21.28
N SER A 125 21.98 16.77 -20.09
CA SER A 125 22.21 15.62 -19.21
C SER A 125 20.90 15.10 -18.63
N PRO A 126 20.45 13.87 -18.98
CA PRO A 126 19.19 13.33 -18.47
C PRO A 126 19.20 13.14 -16.94
N MET A 127 20.37 13.25 -16.29
CA MET A 127 20.53 13.00 -14.86
C MET A 127 20.31 14.23 -13.99
N PHE A 128 20.56 15.44 -14.50
CA PHE A 128 20.57 16.68 -13.71
C PHE A 128 19.69 17.79 -14.28
N THR A 129 18.95 17.52 -15.36
CA THR A 129 18.06 18.51 -15.99
C THR A 129 16.60 18.37 -15.54
N HIS A 130 16.19 17.16 -15.14
CA HIS A 130 14.82 16.84 -14.78
C HIS A 130 14.75 16.23 -13.37
N GLY A 131 13.61 16.43 -12.70
CA GLY A 131 13.36 15.94 -11.35
C GLY A 131 13.96 16.80 -10.24
N THR A 132 13.64 16.45 -9.00
CA THR A 132 14.08 17.18 -7.80
C THR A 132 15.51 16.80 -7.44
N ILE A 133 16.41 17.79 -7.43
CA ILE A 133 17.78 17.60 -6.94
C ILE A 133 17.86 17.95 -5.45
N VAL A 134 18.38 17.02 -4.66
CA VAL A 134 18.66 17.22 -3.24
C VAL A 134 20.15 17.12 -2.98
N ILE A 135 20.74 18.11 -2.33
CA ILE A 135 22.14 18.11 -1.91
C ILE A 135 22.21 17.52 -0.51
N ARG A 136 22.92 16.40 -0.39
CA ARG A 136 23.32 15.81 0.88
C ARG A 136 24.24 16.78 1.62
N ASN A 137 23.73 17.37 2.69
CA ASN A 137 24.41 18.42 3.44
C ASN A 137 25.03 17.89 4.74
N ALA A 138 26.19 17.26 4.68
CA ALA A 138 26.90 16.76 5.86
C ALA A 138 27.53 17.88 6.73
N ASN A 139 26.76 18.94 7.06
CA ASN A 139 27.18 20.20 7.69
C ASN A 139 28.18 21.03 6.88
N ALA A 140 28.22 20.80 5.57
CA ALA A 140 29.08 21.55 4.66
C ALA A 140 28.55 22.98 4.44
N ILE A 141 27.21 23.10 4.37
CA ILE A 141 26.49 24.34 4.08
C ILE A 141 25.56 24.61 5.28
N ASN A 142 25.83 25.65 6.06
CA ASN A 142 25.04 26.01 7.23
C ASN A 142 24.30 27.34 7.02
N VAL A 143 23.35 27.62 7.90
CA VAL A 143 22.69 28.93 7.99
C VAL A 143 23.06 29.54 9.33
N GLU A 144 23.68 30.71 9.31
CA GLU A 144 24.10 31.47 10.49
C GLU A 144 23.61 32.91 10.33
N GLU A 145 22.87 33.43 11.31
CA GLU A 145 22.30 34.79 11.27
C GLU A 145 21.54 35.13 9.96
N HIS A 146 20.79 34.15 9.44
CA HIS A 146 20.08 34.23 8.16
C HIS A 146 20.96 34.36 6.91
N LYS A 147 22.23 33.98 6.98
CA LYS A 147 23.15 33.91 5.82
C LYS A 147 23.69 32.50 5.63
N ILE A 148 24.07 32.15 4.41
CA ILE A 148 24.70 30.86 4.13
C ILE A 148 26.17 30.90 4.54
N ASN A 149 26.55 30.01 5.46
CA ASN A 149 27.94 29.73 5.78
C ASN A 149 28.37 28.41 5.12
N ALA A 150 29.08 28.52 4.00
CA ALA A 150 29.64 27.40 3.25
C ALA A 150 31.16 27.21 3.47
N LYS A 151 31.75 27.73 4.57
CA LYS A 151 33.20 27.60 4.82
C LYS A 151 33.68 26.15 4.93
N ARG A 152 32.79 25.23 5.35
CA ARG A 152 33.06 23.78 5.47
C ARG A 152 32.78 23.02 4.16
N ASP A 153 32.28 23.68 3.13
CA ASP A 153 32.03 23.11 1.82
C ASP A 153 33.31 23.08 0.98
N GLN A 154 34.17 22.09 1.28
CA GLN A 154 35.49 21.91 0.64
C GLN A 154 35.44 21.76 -0.89
N PHE A 155 34.27 21.44 -1.46
CA PHE A 155 34.08 21.24 -2.90
C PHE A 155 33.30 22.39 -3.55
N HIS A 156 33.08 23.48 -2.81
CA HIS A 156 32.39 24.68 -3.27
C HIS A 156 31.05 24.36 -3.97
N SER A 157 30.34 23.33 -3.50
CA SER A 157 29.08 22.87 -4.05
C SER A 157 28.05 23.98 -4.12
N PHE A 158 27.91 24.80 -3.07
CA PHE A 158 26.96 25.92 -3.06
C PHE A 158 27.30 26.96 -4.14
N ALA A 159 28.56 27.37 -4.22
CA ALA A 159 29.02 28.32 -5.24
C ALA A 159 28.84 27.79 -6.67
N ASN A 160 29.07 26.49 -6.89
CA ASN A 160 28.85 25.86 -8.20
C ASN A 160 27.36 25.78 -8.54
N TRP A 161 26.48 25.58 -7.57
CA TRP A 161 25.04 25.65 -7.80
C TRP A 161 24.57 27.05 -8.16
N ILE A 162 25.08 28.10 -7.50
CA ILE A 162 24.81 29.48 -7.92
C ILE A 162 25.20 29.70 -9.39
N LYS A 163 26.39 29.24 -9.78
CA LYS A 163 26.86 29.31 -11.18
C LYS A 163 25.97 28.49 -12.12
N CYS A 164 25.55 27.29 -11.72
CA CYS A 164 24.67 26.43 -12.50
C CYS A 164 23.29 27.05 -12.70
N SER A 165 22.67 27.58 -11.65
CA SER A 165 21.35 28.23 -11.74
C SER A 165 21.38 29.48 -12.60
N LYS A 166 22.47 30.26 -12.57
CA LYS A 166 22.66 31.40 -13.47
C LYS A 166 22.85 30.97 -14.93
N ARG A 167 23.58 29.88 -15.16
CA ARG A 167 23.85 29.35 -16.50
C ARG A 167 22.63 28.67 -17.12
N TYR A 168 21.81 28.01 -16.31
CA TYR A 168 20.67 27.21 -16.74
C TYR A 168 19.42 27.61 -15.93
N PRO A 169 18.81 28.77 -16.21
CA PRO A 169 17.72 29.33 -15.41
C PRO A 169 16.44 28.46 -15.41
N ASN A 170 16.26 27.62 -16.43
CA ASN A 170 15.11 26.73 -16.55
C ASN A 170 15.24 25.42 -15.74
N ARG A 171 16.39 25.18 -15.08
CA ARG A 171 16.55 24.01 -14.22
C ARG A 171 15.86 24.21 -12.88
N SER A 172 15.33 23.13 -12.32
CA SER A 172 14.77 23.12 -10.97
C SER A 172 15.81 23.56 -9.94
N LEU A 173 15.38 24.38 -8.97
CA LEU A 173 16.22 24.79 -7.86
C LEU A 173 16.62 23.58 -7.00
N PRO A 174 17.87 23.54 -6.48
CA PRO A 174 18.29 22.46 -5.61
C PRO A 174 17.72 22.64 -4.20
N PHE A 175 17.29 21.54 -3.59
CA PHE A 175 17.06 21.48 -2.15
C PHE A 175 18.35 21.11 -1.44
N ILE A 176 18.59 21.63 -0.24
CA ILE A 176 19.76 21.31 0.57
C ILE A 176 19.28 20.71 1.88
N GLN A 177 19.70 19.50 2.23
CA GLN A 177 19.31 18.90 3.52
C GLN A 177 19.70 19.85 4.67
N ARG A 178 18.93 19.89 5.75
CA ARG A 178 19.24 20.78 6.87
C ARG A 178 20.62 20.48 7.49
N PRO A 179 21.28 21.50 8.06
CA PRO A 179 22.40 21.28 8.96
C PRO A 179 22.05 20.29 10.07
N GLY A 180 23.02 19.46 10.43
CA GLY A 180 22.93 18.47 11.49
C GLY A 180 22.29 17.14 11.09
N PHE A 181 21.66 17.02 9.91
CA PHE A 181 20.95 15.80 9.50
C PHE A 181 21.84 14.55 9.53
N GLY A 182 23.05 14.64 8.94
CA GLY A 182 24.02 13.53 8.95
C GLY A 182 24.55 13.20 10.35
N ASN A 183 24.71 14.19 11.23
CA ASN A 183 25.18 13.97 12.61
C ASN A 183 24.08 13.31 13.46
N ALA A 184 22.83 13.76 13.30
CA ALA A 184 21.66 13.15 13.93
C ALA A 184 21.55 11.67 13.56
N MET A 185 21.71 11.36 12.26
CA MET A 185 21.70 9.98 11.79
C MET A 185 22.90 9.17 12.33
N ARG A 186 24.09 9.75 12.39
CA ARG A 186 25.28 9.10 12.98
C ARG A 186 25.04 8.75 14.45
N ALA A 187 24.45 9.67 15.22
CA ALA A 187 24.12 9.46 16.62
C ALA A 187 23.07 8.35 16.79
N GLU A 188 22.07 8.29 15.91
CA GLU A 188 21.04 7.25 15.92
C GLU A 188 21.62 5.86 15.63
N LEU A 189 22.49 5.73 14.63
CA LEU A 189 23.21 4.47 14.37
C LEU A 189 24.07 4.05 15.56
N ALA A 190 24.78 5.00 16.19
CA ALA A 190 25.58 4.71 17.38
C ALA A 190 24.72 4.18 18.54
N ARG A 191 23.54 4.79 18.77
CA ARG A 191 22.57 4.32 19.77
C ARG A 191 22.08 2.90 19.45
N PHE A 192 21.67 2.64 18.21
CA PHE A 192 21.26 1.31 17.78
C PHE A 192 22.35 0.28 18.04
N CYS A 193 23.58 0.52 17.56
CA CYS A 193 24.69 -0.41 17.73
C CYS A 193 24.98 -0.71 19.20
N LYS A 194 24.94 0.32 20.06
CA LYS A 194 25.15 0.17 21.50
C LYS A 194 24.01 -0.62 22.15
N ALA A 195 22.76 -0.37 21.76
CA ALA A 195 21.58 -0.97 22.38
C ALA A 195 21.33 -2.42 21.97
N THR A 196 21.64 -2.78 20.73
CA THR A 196 21.32 -4.11 20.18
C THR A 196 22.50 -5.07 20.14
N GLY A 197 23.74 -4.56 20.17
CA GLY A 197 24.94 -5.38 19.96
C GLY A 197 25.06 -5.97 18.55
N MET A 198 24.14 -5.65 17.63
CA MET A 198 24.08 -6.24 16.28
C MET A 198 25.15 -5.68 15.34
N CYS A 199 25.87 -4.64 15.75
CA CYS A 199 26.93 -4.04 14.95
C CYS A 199 28.27 -4.73 15.23
N LYS A 200 28.72 -5.55 14.27
CA LYS A 200 29.99 -6.29 14.33
C LYS A 200 31.23 -5.40 14.60
N TYR A 201 31.16 -4.12 14.24
CA TYR A 201 32.26 -3.17 14.41
C TYR A 201 31.77 -1.84 15.01
N LYS A 202 32.66 -1.14 15.73
CA LYS A 202 32.42 0.23 16.19
C LYS A 202 32.16 1.15 14.99
N LEU A 203 31.29 2.15 15.19
CA LEU A 203 30.94 3.13 14.16
C LEU A 203 32.16 4.01 13.81
N ARG A 204 32.84 3.72 12.69
CA ARG A 204 34.06 4.45 12.26
C ARG A 204 33.74 5.68 11.39
N GLY A 205 32.64 5.65 10.65
CA GLY A 205 32.40 6.52 9.49
C GLY A 205 31.13 7.36 9.51
N PRO A 206 31.03 8.45 8.74
CA PRO A 206 29.76 9.15 8.56
C PRO A 206 28.76 8.27 7.77
N PRO A 207 27.44 8.47 7.97
CA PRO A 207 26.42 7.78 7.21
C PRO A 207 26.64 7.90 5.70
N THR A 208 26.28 6.86 4.95
CA THR A 208 26.32 6.91 3.48
C THR A 208 25.25 7.85 2.93
N THR A 209 25.39 8.24 1.65
CA THR A 209 24.31 8.94 0.95
C THR A 209 23.06 8.06 0.85
N GLY A 210 23.22 6.74 0.75
CA GLY A 210 22.12 5.77 0.77
C GLY A 210 21.31 5.84 2.06
N MET A 211 21.98 5.83 3.23
CA MET A 211 21.32 5.97 4.52
C MET A 211 20.48 7.25 4.60
N LEU A 212 21.10 8.38 4.25
CA LEU A 212 20.42 9.69 4.33
C LEU A 212 19.27 9.79 3.32
N GLY A 213 19.38 9.13 2.17
CA GLY A 213 18.31 9.03 1.19
C GLY A 213 17.13 8.20 1.68
N VAL A 214 17.37 7.01 2.24
CA VAL A 214 16.29 6.17 2.79
C VAL A 214 15.56 6.93 3.89
N VAL A 215 16.27 7.52 4.85
CA VAL A 215 15.63 8.24 5.97
C VAL A 215 14.88 9.49 5.50
N MET A 216 15.39 10.18 4.48
CA MET A 216 14.64 11.25 3.81
C MET A 216 13.33 10.70 3.23
N MET A 217 13.37 9.60 2.46
CA MET A 217 12.16 9.02 1.87
C MET A 217 11.16 8.49 2.90
N LEU A 218 11.61 8.06 4.09
CA LEU A 218 10.69 7.71 5.19
C LEU A 218 9.87 8.92 5.68
N HIS A 219 10.37 10.16 5.53
CA HIS A 219 9.60 11.37 5.83
C HIS A 219 8.66 11.78 4.70
N LEU A 220 8.98 11.41 3.46
CA LEU A 220 8.27 11.86 2.26
C LEU A 220 7.26 10.83 1.74
N CYS A 221 7.24 9.61 2.28
CA CYS A 221 6.49 8.49 1.69
C CYS A 221 5.77 7.67 2.75
N ASP A 222 4.63 7.05 2.41
CA ASP A 222 3.95 6.07 3.28
C ASP A 222 4.70 4.73 3.33
N TRP A 223 5.19 4.26 2.17
CA TRP A 223 5.90 3.00 2.01
C TRP A 223 7.16 3.18 1.18
N VAL A 224 8.27 2.61 1.64
CA VAL A 224 9.56 2.73 0.96
C VAL A 224 10.14 1.35 0.69
N ARG A 225 10.23 0.96 -0.59
CA ARG A 225 11.02 -0.19 -1.03
C ARG A 225 12.43 0.25 -1.36
N VAL A 226 13.41 -0.44 -0.81
CA VAL A 226 14.83 -0.13 -1.00
C VAL A 226 15.53 -1.31 -1.67
N TYR A 227 16.17 -1.06 -2.79
CA TYR A 227 16.76 -2.09 -3.66
C TYR A 227 18.29 -2.11 -3.52
N GLU A 228 18.82 -3.24 -3.08
CA GLU A 228 20.26 -3.57 -3.03
C GLU A 228 21.12 -2.62 -2.15
N ILE A 229 20.51 -1.88 -1.22
CA ILE A 229 21.24 -1.25 -0.10
C ILE A 229 21.61 -2.30 0.95
N VAL A 230 20.66 -3.17 1.27
CA VAL A 230 20.89 -4.44 1.95
C VAL A 230 21.05 -5.48 0.84
N PRO A 231 22.28 -5.95 0.56
CA PRO A 231 22.53 -6.73 -0.64
C PRO A 231 21.89 -8.13 -0.56
N SER A 232 21.47 -8.64 -1.71
CA SER A 232 21.19 -10.06 -1.88
C SER A 232 22.48 -10.89 -1.80
N ASN A 233 22.33 -12.21 -1.69
CA ASN A 233 23.44 -13.16 -1.72
C ASN A 233 23.86 -13.54 -3.16
N LYS A 234 23.32 -12.87 -4.18
CA LYS A 234 23.59 -13.19 -5.59
C LYS A 234 24.91 -12.62 -6.10
N ASP A 235 25.37 -11.50 -5.54
CA ASP A 235 26.58 -10.83 -6.02
C ASP A 235 27.83 -11.38 -5.33
N ASP A 236 28.57 -12.23 -6.04
CA ASP A 236 29.83 -12.81 -5.58
C ASP A 236 31.07 -12.03 -6.06
N THR A 237 30.85 -10.91 -6.77
CA THR A 237 31.90 -10.07 -7.34
C THR A 237 32.47 -9.07 -6.33
N ARG A 238 33.45 -8.27 -6.76
CA ARG A 238 33.95 -7.11 -6.02
C ARG A 238 33.49 -5.79 -6.63
N LEU A 239 32.64 -5.82 -7.65
CA LEU A 239 32.20 -4.61 -8.35
C LEU A 239 31.35 -3.76 -7.41
N MET A 240 31.60 -2.45 -7.40
CA MET A 240 30.91 -1.53 -6.50
C MET A 240 29.61 -1.03 -7.09
N TYR A 241 29.62 -0.75 -8.39
CA TYR A 241 28.53 -0.07 -9.07
C TYR A 241 28.03 -0.86 -10.27
N TYR A 242 26.70 -0.91 -10.48
CA TYR A 242 26.12 -1.57 -11.65
C TYR A 242 26.57 -0.95 -12.99
N TYR A 243 27.02 0.30 -12.96
CA TYR A 243 27.42 1.05 -14.15
C TYR A 243 28.94 1.21 -14.30
N SER A 244 29.74 0.46 -13.53
CA SER A 244 31.20 0.55 -13.62
C SER A 244 31.88 -0.80 -13.48
N GLU A 245 32.62 -1.18 -14.52
CA GLU A 245 33.50 -2.36 -14.53
C GLU A 245 34.87 -2.10 -13.89
N ARG A 246 35.16 -0.85 -13.49
CA ARG A 246 36.47 -0.44 -12.93
C ARG A 246 36.44 -0.21 -11.43
N ALA A 247 35.28 0.15 -10.88
CA ALA A 247 35.13 0.45 -9.46
C ALA A 247 34.96 -0.84 -8.67
N MET A 248 35.99 -1.24 -7.91
CA MET A 248 36.00 -2.47 -7.13
C MET A 248 36.26 -2.19 -5.65
N TRP A 249 35.56 -2.93 -4.77
CA TRP A 249 35.84 -2.93 -3.35
C TRP A 249 37.24 -3.47 -3.09
N SER A 250 37.97 -2.87 -2.13
CA SER A 250 39.32 -3.33 -1.72
C SER A 250 39.32 -4.72 -1.07
N SER A 251 38.17 -5.21 -0.58
CA SER A 251 37.95 -6.60 -0.20
C SER A 251 36.47 -6.98 -0.37
N LYS A 252 36.15 -8.28 -0.45
CA LYS A 252 34.74 -8.76 -0.50
C LYS A 252 33.95 -8.39 0.77
N HIS A 253 34.64 -8.15 1.89
CA HIS A 253 34.01 -7.75 3.15
C HIS A 253 34.15 -6.23 3.35
N ILE A 254 33.05 -5.51 3.13
CA ILE A 254 32.91 -4.03 3.29
C ILE A 254 33.19 -3.55 4.75
N SER A 255 33.51 -4.45 5.68
CA SER A 255 33.72 -4.20 7.11
C SER A 255 34.81 -3.18 7.47
N LEU A 256 35.69 -2.82 6.53
CA LEU A 256 36.77 -1.84 6.72
C LEU A 256 36.57 -0.52 5.97
N SER A 257 35.37 -0.25 5.45
CA SER A 257 35.06 0.99 4.74
C SER A 257 35.08 2.22 5.67
N TRP A 258 35.45 3.39 5.12
CA TRP A 258 35.36 4.69 5.81
C TRP A 258 33.93 5.09 6.15
N HIS A 259 32.91 4.46 5.55
CA HIS A 259 31.49 4.67 5.84
C HIS A 259 30.88 3.53 6.68
N SER A 260 29.75 3.82 7.34
CA SER A 260 29.03 2.90 8.24
C SER A 260 28.18 1.81 7.55
N TYR A 261 28.59 1.32 6.37
CA TYR A 261 27.79 0.37 5.55
C TYR A 261 27.27 -0.84 6.33
N SER A 262 28.10 -1.49 7.14
CA SER A 262 27.68 -2.67 7.92
C SER A 262 26.61 -2.34 8.96
N GLN A 263 26.72 -1.18 9.60
CA GLN A 263 25.79 -0.73 10.63
C GLN A 263 24.48 -0.30 9.99
N GLU A 264 24.53 0.40 8.86
CA GLU A 264 23.35 0.80 8.08
C GLU A 264 22.56 -0.42 7.59
N ARG A 265 23.26 -1.44 7.06
CA ARG A 265 22.61 -2.69 6.62
C ARG A 265 21.93 -3.42 7.78
N ALA A 266 22.60 -3.52 8.93
CA ALA A 266 21.99 -4.11 10.12
C ALA A 266 20.76 -3.31 10.56
N TYR A 267 20.85 -1.98 10.55
CA TYR A 267 19.76 -1.08 10.90
C TYR A 267 18.53 -1.28 9.99
N PHE A 268 18.74 -1.32 8.67
CA PHE A 268 17.65 -1.53 7.72
C PHE A 268 17.06 -2.94 7.79
N ARG A 269 17.87 -3.98 8.03
CA ARG A 269 17.33 -5.33 8.28
C ARG A 269 16.41 -5.35 9.50
N THR A 270 16.79 -4.67 10.58
CA THR A 270 15.94 -4.59 11.79
C THR A 270 14.66 -3.78 11.54
N LEU A 271 14.75 -2.69 10.76
CA LEU A 271 13.58 -1.89 10.40
C LEU A 271 12.65 -2.56 9.40
N SER A 272 13.17 -3.47 8.56
CA SER A 272 12.44 -4.03 7.44
C SER A 272 11.26 -4.90 7.86
N LEU A 273 10.16 -4.80 7.10
CA LEU A 273 9.03 -5.72 7.14
C LEU A 273 9.26 -6.96 6.26
N THR A 274 10.26 -6.94 5.38
CA THR A 274 10.60 -8.07 4.52
C THR A 274 11.30 -9.17 5.34
N PRO A 275 10.89 -10.44 5.21
CA PRO A 275 11.59 -11.56 5.84
C PRO A 275 13.06 -11.66 5.41
N GLU A 276 13.95 -12.10 6.31
CA GLU A 276 15.40 -12.15 6.04
C GLU A 276 15.76 -13.06 4.85
N LYS A 277 15.05 -14.18 4.68
CA LYS A 277 15.22 -15.08 3.53
C LYS A 277 14.99 -14.33 2.22
N ASP A 278 13.90 -13.57 2.15
CA ASP A 278 13.51 -12.84 0.94
C ASP A 278 14.49 -11.70 0.68
N ILE A 279 15.01 -11.03 1.72
CA ILE A 279 16.09 -10.03 1.56
C ILE A 279 17.35 -10.68 0.97
N ASN A 280 17.71 -11.87 1.43
CA ASN A 280 18.88 -12.58 0.93
C ASN A 280 18.71 -13.04 -0.53
N GLU A 281 17.49 -13.39 -0.94
CA GLU A 281 17.20 -13.79 -2.32
C GLU A 281 17.05 -12.58 -3.25
N THR A 282 16.38 -11.52 -2.79
CA THR A 282 15.91 -10.42 -3.63
C THR A 282 16.66 -9.12 -3.40
N GLY A 283 17.41 -8.93 -2.32
CA GLY A 283 18.05 -7.66 -2.01
C GLY A 283 17.08 -6.49 -1.78
N VAL A 284 15.78 -6.75 -1.63
CA VAL A 284 14.74 -5.72 -1.43
C VAL A 284 14.32 -5.67 0.03
N VAL A 285 14.28 -4.48 0.61
CA VAL A 285 13.69 -4.24 1.93
C VAL A 285 12.49 -3.30 1.84
N LEU A 286 11.36 -3.70 2.42
CA LEU A 286 10.18 -2.86 2.60
C LEU A 286 10.23 -2.18 3.97
N LEU A 287 10.10 -0.85 3.98
CA LEU A 287 10.10 -0.01 5.17
C LEU A 287 8.81 0.81 5.24
N LYS A 288 8.38 1.07 6.47
CA LYS A 288 7.21 1.88 6.80
C LYS A 288 7.61 3.34 6.99
N GLY A 289 6.97 4.25 6.27
CA GLY A 289 7.17 5.69 6.41
C GLY A 289 6.61 6.25 7.72
N PHE A 290 7.02 7.47 8.07
CA PHE A 290 6.65 8.11 9.32
C PHE A 290 5.18 8.59 9.36
N SER A 291 4.60 8.90 8.21
CA SER A 291 3.15 9.12 8.09
C SER A 291 2.33 7.90 8.53
N GLN A 292 2.92 6.71 8.44
CA GLN A 292 2.27 5.45 8.80
C GLN A 292 2.56 5.03 10.26
N THR A 293 3.56 5.62 10.92
CA THR A 293 3.70 5.48 12.39
C THR A 293 2.56 6.26 13.03
N GLN A 294 1.70 5.56 13.78
CA GLN A 294 0.49 6.14 14.36
C GLN A 294 0.83 7.53 14.90
N SER A 295 0.15 8.62 14.54
CA SER A 295 0.09 9.83 15.35
C SER A 295 -1.37 10.12 15.61
N LEU A 296 -1.73 10.20 16.91
CA LEU A 296 -2.98 10.82 17.31
C LEU A 296 -2.76 12.29 16.97
N LYS A 297 -3.47 12.82 15.97
CA LYS A 297 -3.46 14.24 15.63
C LYS A 297 -3.60 15.04 16.92
N ARG A 298 -2.65 15.94 17.20
CA ARG A 298 -2.89 17.05 18.13
C ARG A 298 -4.05 17.85 17.55
N VAL A 299 -5.18 17.82 18.24
CA VAL A 299 -6.17 18.89 18.18
C VAL A 299 -5.62 19.99 19.09
N GLY A 300 -5.36 21.17 18.54
CA GLY A 300 -5.01 22.34 19.34
C GLY A 300 -4.15 23.35 18.59
N ASP A 301 -4.61 24.61 18.65
CA ASP A 301 -3.98 25.90 18.31
C ASP A 301 -4.20 26.38 16.86
N ARG A 302 -4.96 27.47 16.56
CA ARG A 302 -5.35 28.67 17.35
C ARG A 302 -6.62 29.38 16.83
N PHE A 303 -7.33 29.98 17.81
CA PHE A 303 -8.04 31.28 17.84
C PHE A 303 -8.81 31.80 16.61
N GLU A 304 -10.10 32.03 16.81
CA GLU A 304 -10.68 33.39 16.72
C GLU A 304 -11.88 33.52 17.66
N ILE A 305 -11.91 34.63 18.39
CA ILE A 305 -12.98 35.05 19.30
C ILE A 305 -14.07 35.70 18.44
N GLN A 306 -15.30 35.24 18.54
CA GLN A 306 -16.45 36.09 18.29
C GLN A 306 -17.62 35.67 19.18
N GLU A 307 -17.85 36.47 20.22
CA GLU A 307 -19.15 36.60 20.87
C GLU A 307 -20.17 37.02 19.81
N ILE A 308 -21.37 36.40 19.83
CA ILE A 308 -22.64 37.11 19.73
C ILE A 308 -23.69 36.30 20.51
N SER A 309 -24.44 37.08 21.28
CA SER A 309 -25.53 36.82 22.21
C SER A 309 -26.72 36.00 21.71
N GLY A 310 -27.48 35.44 22.67
CA GLY A 310 -28.95 35.36 22.53
C GLY A 310 -29.68 34.20 23.22
N SER A 311 -30.10 34.41 24.47
CA SER A 311 -31.32 33.90 25.17
C SER A 311 -31.77 32.42 25.00
N VAL A 312 -31.64 31.56 26.01
CA VAL A 312 -32.53 31.35 27.20
C VAL A 312 -33.78 30.50 26.91
N MET A 313 -33.79 29.27 27.45
CA MET A 313 -34.86 28.78 28.33
C MET A 313 -34.31 27.76 29.34
N GLU A 314 -34.63 28.02 30.61
CA GLU A 314 -34.20 27.32 31.82
C GLU A 314 -34.85 25.93 31.99
N LYS A 315 -34.16 25.02 32.68
CA LYS A 315 -34.60 24.53 34.02
C LYS A 315 -33.57 23.61 34.71
N LYS A 316 -33.05 24.16 35.81
CA LYS A 316 -32.75 23.59 37.15
C LYS A 316 -31.91 22.29 37.34
N ILE A 317 -30.69 22.52 37.87
CA ILE A 317 -30.07 22.02 39.12
C ILE A 317 -29.82 20.50 39.32
N LEU A 318 -28.53 20.12 39.14
CA LEU A 318 -27.55 19.43 40.03
C LEU A 318 -27.84 18.01 40.64
N PRO A 319 -26.82 17.27 41.15
CA PRO A 319 -26.17 16.14 40.48
C PRO A 319 -26.24 14.83 41.31
N PHE A 320 -26.01 13.65 40.73
CA PHE A 320 -25.48 12.52 41.54
C PHE A 320 -24.81 11.43 40.70
N LEU A 321 -23.74 10.89 41.30
CA LEU A 321 -22.96 9.72 40.90
C LEU A 321 -23.80 8.45 40.72
N GLY A 322 -23.31 7.51 39.92
CA GLY A 322 -23.82 6.13 39.92
C GLY A 322 -23.14 5.19 38.92
N THR A 323 -22.06 4.56 39.36
CA THR A 323 -21.53 3.26 38.88
C THR A 323 -22.60 2.18 38.82
N VAL A 324 -22.56 1.30 37.80
CA VAL A 324 -23.11 -0.06 37.90
C VAL A 324 -22.08 -1.09 37.41
N LEU A 325 -21.63 -1.87 38.39
CA LEU A 325 -20.90 -3.14 38.28
C LEU A 325 -21.81 -4.23 37.69
N CYS A 326 -21.25 -5.19 36.97
CA CYS A 326 -21.88 -6.51 36.80
C CYS A 326 -20.85 -7.59 37.13
N VAL A 327 -21.10 -8.34 38.20
CA VAL A 327 -20.33 -9.49 38.69
C VAL A 327 -21.20 -10.73 38.46
N CYS A 328 -20.65 -11.76 37.80
CA CYS A 328 -21.23 -13.09 37.81
C CYS A 328 -20.79 -13.84 39.07
N VAL A 329 -21.76 -14.31 39.85
CA VAL A 329 -21.60 -15.20 40.99
C VAL A 329 -21.84 -16.64 40.51
N MET A 330 -20.90 -17.55 40.78
CA MET A 330 -21.14 -19.00 40.85
C MET A 330 -20.98 -19.40 42.31
N MET A 331 -22.04 -19.98 42.89
CA MET A 331 -22.01 -20.56 44.23
C MET A 331 -21.56 -22.01 44.18
N SER A 332 -20.62 -22.41 45.05
CA SER A 332 -20.73 -23.63 45.87
C SER A 332 -19.60 -23.77 46.91
N VAL A 333 -20.02 -23.72 48.18
CA VAL A 333 -19.66 -24.53 49.37
C VAL A 333 -18.20 -24.62 49.89
N ASN A 334 -18.06 -24.16 51.16
CA ASN A 334 -17.14 -24.52 52.26
C ASN A 334 -15.71 -25.01 51.97
N SER A 335 -14.72 -24.25 52.44
CA SER A 335 -13.96 -24.55 53.67
C SER A 335 -12.77 -23.59 53.79
N ILE A 336 -12.51 -23.16 55.02
CA ILE A 336 -11.38 -22.31 55.40
C ILE A 336 -10.09 -23.11 55.19
N THR A 337 -9.16 -22.62 54.36
CA THR A 337 -7.70 -22.80 54.54
C THR A 337 -6.92 -21.98 53.50
N THR A 338 -5.81 -21.44 53.99
CA THR A 338 -4.84 -20.55 53.34
C THR A 338 -4.36 -21.03 51.96
N ARG A 339 -4.56 -20.22 50.91
CA ARG A 339 -3.80 -20.35 49.65
C ARG A 339 -3.45 -18.99 49.06
N SER A 340 -2.17 -18.88 48.72
CA SER A 340 -1.51 -17.77 48.02
C SER A 340 -2.33 -17.27 46.83
N VAL A 341 -2.62 -15.97 46.82
CA VAL A 341 -3.26 -15.30 45.68
C VAL A 341 -2.22 -15.11 44.58
N PHE A 342 -2.25 -15.95 43.56
CA PHE A 342 -1.62 -15.63 42.27
C PHE A 342 -2.45 -14.55 41.61
N ILE A 343 -1.94 -13.31 41.59
CA ILE A 343 -2.48 -12.24 40.75
C ILE A 343 -2.09 -12.58 39.31
N ILE A 344 -2.99 -13.22 38.58
CA ILE A 344 -2.89 -13.33 37.13
C ILE A 344 -3.17 -11.92 36.59
N TYR A 345 -2.11 -11.22 36.17
CA TYR A 345 -2.27 -10.00 35.40
C TYR A 345 -2.95 -10.33 34.08
N ALA A 346 -4.27 -10.08 33.99
CA ALA A 346 -4.94 -10.03 32.71
C ALA A 346 -4.29 -8.89 31.88
N PRO A 347 -3.81 -9.15 30.66
CA PRO A 347 -3.19 -8.12 29.84
C PRO A 347 -4.21 -7.00 29.56
N ALA A 348 -3.75 -5.76 29.65
CA ALA A 348 -4.56 -4.58 29.36
C ALA A 348 -5.11 -4.67 27.92
N TYR A 349 -6.43 -4.81 27.79
CA TYR A 349 -7.14 -4.86 26.51
C TYR A 349 -6.96 -3.53 25.76
N ARG A 350 -6.11 -3.51 24.74
CA ARG A 350 -6.06 -2.41 23.77
C ARG A 350 -7.17 -2.63 22.74
N PRO A 351 -8.13 -1.71 22.59
CA PRO A 351 -9.20 -1.88 21.59
C PRO A 351 -8.59 -1.87 20.18
N LYS A 352 -8.85 -2.93 19.43
CA LYS A 352 -8.41 -3.06 18.03
C LYS A 352 -9.06 -1.97 17.16
N PRO A 353 -8.36 -1.42 16.15
CA PRO A 353 -8.96 -0.55 15.16
C PRO A 353 -10.20 -1.19 14.52
N LEU A 354 -11.24 -0.39 14.23
CA LEU A 354 -12.51 -0.89 13.72
C LEU A 354 -12.34 -1.67 12.40
N ASN A 355 -11.45 -1.22 11.52
CA ASN A 355 -11.14 -1.91 10.27
C ASN A 355 -10.49 -3.29 10.49
N GLU A 356 -9.69 -3.47 11.55
CA GLU A 356 -9.15 -4.78 11.93
C GLU A 356 -10.21 -5.69 12.54
N ILE A 357 -11.07 -5.15 13.41
CA ILE A 357 -12.19 -5.90 14.00
C ILE A 357 -13.09 -6.44 12.88
N ILE A 358 -13.50 -5.58 11.96
CA ILE A 358 -14.39 -5.95 10.86
C ILE A 358 -13.68 -6.90 9.90
N ARG A 359 -12.39 -6.70 9.58
CA ARG A 359 -11.66 -7.62 8.70
C ARG A 359 -11.53 -9.01 9.30
N CYS A 360 -11.32 -9.11 10.61
CA CYS A 360 -11.30 -10.39 11.30
C CYS A 360 -12.68 -11.03 11.41
N ALA A 361 -13.72 -10.23 11.67
CA ALA A 361 -15.10 -10.71 11.61
C ALA A 361 -15.43 -11.26 10.22
N LEU A 362 -15.13 -10.52 9.15
CA LEU A 362 -15.32 -10.95 7.78
C LEU A 362 -14.58 -12.26 7.46
N LYS A 363 -13.29 -12.35 7.81
CA LYS A 363 -12.47 -13.56 7.60
C LYS A 363 -13.07 -14.79 8.29
N LYS A 364 -13.61 -14.61 9.51
CA LYS A 364 -14.16 -15.69 10.31
C LYS A 364 -15.58 -16.06 9.90
N ASN A 365 -16.42 -15.07 9.66
CA ASN A 365 -17.86 -15.22 9.48
C ASN A 365 -18.26 -15.52 8.04
N VAL A 366 -17.40 -15.21 7.07
CA VAL A 366 -17.70 -15.33 5.65
C VAL A 366 -16.64 -16.17 4.93
N PRO A 367 -16.56 -17.49 5.22
CA PRO A 367 -15.63 -18.36 4.54
C PRO A 367 -16.00 -18.50 3.06
N PHE A 368 -15.00 -18.39 2.20
CA PHE A 368 -15.15 -18.62 0.77
C PHE A 368 -14.84 -20.06 0.40
N SER A 369 -15.69 -20.63 -0.45
CA SER A 369 -15.42 -21.86 -1.18
C SER A 369 -16.34 -21.96 -2.41
N THR A 370 -16.09 -22.97 -3.24
CA THR A 370 -16.82 -23.31 -4.45
C THR A 370 -17.27 -24.76 -4.40
N ILE A 371 -18.36 -25.08 -5.09
CA ILE A 371 -18.89 -26.44 -5.17
C ILE A 371 -17.91 -27.32 -5.95
N THR A 372 -17.52 -28.43 -5.36
CA THR A 372 -16.55 -29.37 -5.92
C THR A 372 -17.23 -30.63 -6.47
N ARG A 373 -16.52 -31.33 -7.36
CA ARG A 373 -16.93 -32.64 -7.88
C ARG A 373 -17.13 -33.65 -6.77
N LYS A 374 -16.26 -33.65 -5.76
CA LYS A 374 -16.35 -34.53 -4.60
C LYS A 374 -17.65 -34.33 -3.82
N GLN A 375 -18.10 -33.08 -3.66
CA GLN A 375 -19.38 -32.80 -3.00
C GLN A 375 -20.57 -33.29 -3.83
N ALA A 376 -20.49 -33.23 -5.15
CA ALA A 376 -21.55 -33.66 -6.06
C ALA A 376 -21.32 -35.06 -6.66
N SER A 377 -20.65 -35.97 -5.93
CA SER A 377 -20.15 -37.26 -6.45
C SER A 377 -21.22 -38.18 -7.06
N LYS A 378 -22.48 -38.05 -6.65
CA LYS A 378 -23.62 -38.83 -7.15
C LYS A 378 -24.37 -38.15 -8.29
N ASP A 379 -23.96 -36.96 -8.72
CA ASP A 379 -24.54 -36.25 -9.85
C ASP A 379 -23.97 -36.74 -11.18
N GLY A 380 -24.84 -37.07 -12.14
CA GLY A 380 -24.41 -37.54 -13.46
C GLY A 380 -23.60 -36.52 -14.27
N ASN A 381 -23.66 -35.23 -13.91
CA ASN A 381 -22.89 -34.16 -14.54
C ASN A 381 -21.80 -33.59 -13.62
N ALA A 382 -21.42 -34.27 -12.53
CA ALA A 382 -20.42 -33.78 -11.57
C ALA A 382 -19.06 -33.44 -12.22
N THR A 383 -18.73 -34.05 -13.35
CA THR A 383 -17.46 -33.87 -14.07
C THR A 383 -17.24 -32.44 -14.56
N ILE A 384 -18.28 -31.62 -14.69
CA ILE A 384 -18.14 -30.20 -15.05
C ILE A 384 -17.57 -29.36 -13.91
N LEU A 385 -17.60 -29.88 -12.68
CA LEU A 385 -17.06 -29.23 -11.50
C LEU A 385 -15.59 -29.61 -11.29
N PRO A 386 -14.77 -28.70 -10.76
CA PRO A 386 -13.40 -28.97 -10.35
C PRO A 386 -13.31 -29.96 -9.17
N GLU A 387 -12.19 -30.66 -9.05
CA GLU A 387 -11.93 -31.57 -7.92
C GLU A 387 -11.78 -30.82 -6.59
N GLU A 388 -11.06 -29.69 -6.62
CA GLU A 388 -10.81 -28.84 -5.46
C GLU A 388 -11.45 -27.46 -5.64
N SER A 389 -11.70 -26.80 -4.51
CA SER A 389 -12.27 -25.47 -4.51
C SER A 389 -11.25 -24.41 -4.97
N LEU A 390 -11.73 -23.33 -5.60
CA LEU A 390 -10.89 -22.29 -6.21
C LEU A 390 -9.79 -21.75 -5.28
N GLU A 391 -10.10 -21.48 -4.02
CA GLU A 391 -9.14 -20.96 -3.02
C GLU A 391 -8.02 -21.91 -2.62
N LYS A 392 -8.13 -23.18 -2.99
CA LYS A 392 -7.05 -24.16 -2.83
C LYS A 392 -6.21 -24.31 -4.09
N LEU A 393 -6.75 -23.89 -5.23
CA LEU A 393 -6.10 -24.04 -6.54
C LEU A 393 -5.21 -22.84 -6.87
N VAL A 394 -5.56 -21.64 -6.39
CA VAL A 394 -4.86 -20.41 -6.73
C VAL A 394 -4.63 -19.53 -5.50
N HIS A 395 -3.49 -18.84 -5.51
CA HIS A 395 -3.19 -17.73 -4.61
C HIS A 395 -2.37 -16.69 -5.38
N PHE A 396 -2.68 -15.42 -5.20
CA PHE A 396 -2.04 -14.30 -5.90
C PHE A 396 -1.47 -13.29 -4.90
N ASN A 397 -0.43 -12.55 -5.26
CA ASN A 397 0.08 -11.50 -4.38
C ASN A 397 -0.73 -10.21 -4.55
N SER A 398 -0.96 -9.75 -5.78
CA SER A 398 -1.71 -8.52 -6.05
C SER A 398 -2.89 -8.74 -6.99
N CYS A 399 -4.06 -8.24 -6.60
CA CYS A 399 -5.29 -8.41 -7.38
C CYS A 399 -6.03 -7.11 -7.63
N ALA A 400 -6.57 -6.96 -8.84
CA ALA A 400 -7.48 -5.87 -9.21
C ALA A 400 -8.92 -6.39 -9.30
N VAL A 401 -9.83 -5.74 -8.58
CA VAL A 401 -11.29 -5.92 -8.71
C VAL A 401 -11.83 -4.72 -9.46
N VAL A 402 -12.19 -4.92 -10.73
CA VAL A 402 -12.63 -3.84 -11.61
C VAL A 402 -14.15 -3.83 -11.64
N SER A 403 -14.79 -2.78 -11.13
CA SER A 403 -16.24 -2.66 -11.18
C SER A 403 -16.73 -2.48 -12.63
N SER A 404 -18.04 -2.32 -12.80
CA SER A 404 -18.62 -1.94 -14.08
C SER A 404 -19.02 -0.46 -14.13
N SER A 405 -18.71 0.33 -13.10
CA SER A 405 -19.17 1.72 -12.95
C SER A 405 -18.72 2.61 -14.11
N HIS A 406 -19.58 3.55 -14.51
CA HIS A 406 -19.21 4.60 -15.46
C HIS A 406 -18.01 5.44 -14.99
N GLY A 407 -17.86 5.62 -13.67
CA GLY A 407 -16.73 6.35 -13.07
C GLY A 407 -15.36 5.89 -13.55
N LEU A 408 -15.20 4.64 -13.99
CA LEU A 408 -13.95 4.13 -14.57
C LEU A 408 -13.48 4.94 -15.79
N ARG A 409 -14.38 5.50 -16.60
CA ARG A 409 -14.02 6.34 -17.76
C ARG A 409 -13.33 7.65 -17.38
N LEU A 410 -13.43 8.06 -16.11
CA LEU A 410 -12.94 9.35 -15.63
C LEU A 410 -11.49 9.30 -15.16
N HIS A 411 -10.85 8.14 -15.31
CA HIS A 411 -9.48 7.88 -14.88
C HIS A 411 -8.77 6.93 -15.85
N LYS A 412 -7.44 6.88 -15.82
CA LYS A 412 -6.65 6.07 -16.75
C LYS A 412 -6.07 4.83 -16.05
N TYR A 413 -6.91 3.98 -15.49
CA TYR A 413 -6.47 2.83 -14.69
C TYR A 413 -5.88 1.68 -15.49
N GLY A 414 -6.02 1.66 -16.82
CA GLY A 414 -5.82 0.44 -17.58
C GLY A 414 -4.46 -0.23 -17.39
N LYS A 415 -3.39 0.56 -17.44
CA LYS A 415 -2.02 0.04 -17.22
C LYS A 415 -1.81 -0.44 -15.78
N GLU A 416 -2.40 0.24 -14.81
CA GLU A 416 -2.30 -0.13 -13.40
C GLU A 416 -3.06 -1.43 -13.12
N ILE A 417 -4.28 -1.56 -13.64
CA ILE A 417 -5.09 -2.78 -13.55
C ILE A 417 -4.32 -3.98 -14.12
N ASP A 418 -3.78 -3.84 -15.33
CA ASP A 418 -3.07 -4.92 -16.02
C ASP A 418 -1.70 -5.27 -15.36
N SER A 419 -1.22 -4.45 -14.42
CA SER A 419 0.01 -4.71 -13.66
C SER A 419 -0.17 -5.64 -12.46
N HIS A 420 -1.41 -5.96 -12.07
CA HIS A 420 -1.70 -6.90 -10.98
C HIS A 420 -1.42 -8.34 -11.42
N ASP A 421 -1.35 -9.30 -10.49
CA ASP A 421 -1.17 -10.72 -10.79
C ASP A 421 -2.49 -11.35 -11.28
N ALA A 422 -3.63 -10.90 -10.74
CA ALA A 422 -4.96 -11.31 -11.19
C ALA A 422 -5.93 -10.14 -11.31
N VAL A 423 -6.74 -10.14 -12.37
CA VAL A 423 -7.80 -9.16 -12.64
C VAL A 423 -9.16 -9.85 -12.63
N LEU A 424 -10.01 -9.43 -11.69
CA LEU A 424 -11.41 -9.83 -11.59
C LEU A 424 -12.31 -8.81 -12.31
N ARG A 425 -13.19 -9.30 -13.19
CA ARG A 425 -14.28 -8.53 -13.80
C ARG A 425 -15.65 -9.17 -13.55
N PHE A 426 -16.70 -8.41 -13.83
CA PHE A 426 -18.07 -8.82 -13.59
C PHE A 426 -18.88 -8.94 -14.87
N ASN A 427 -19.68 -10.01 -14.96
CA ASN A 427 -20.69 -10.18 -15.99
C ASN A 427 -20.11 -9.91 -17.39
N CYS A 428 -20.69 -9.00 -18.17
CA CYS A 428 -20.29 -8.72 -19.55
C CYS A 428 -19.58 -7.37 -19.68
N ALA A 429 -18.85 -6.96 -18.65
CA ALA A 429 -18.01 -5.78 -18.70
C ALA A 429 -16.85 -6.02 -19.69
N PRO A 430 -16.81 -5.31 -20.85
CA PRO A 430 -15.84 -5.54 -21.91
C PRO A 430 -14.54 -4.78 -21.65
N THR A 431 -13.43 -5.25 -22.21
CA THR A 431 -12.16 -4.50 -22.23
C THR A 431 -11.97 -3.73 -23.53
N GLN A 432 -12.41 -4.32 -24.65
CA GLN A 432 -12.20 -3.78 -25.99
C GLN A 432 -12.80 -2.38 -26.15
N GLY A 433 -11.97 -1.43 -26.58
CA GLY A 433 -12.36 -0.02 -26.73
C GLY A 433 -12.34 0.79 -25.43
N PHE A 434 -12.03 0.15 -24.29
CA PHE A 434 -11.96 0.77 -22.97
C PHE A 434 -10.62 0.52 -22.27
N GLU A 435 -9.62 -0.02 -22.97
CA GLU A 435 -8.36 -0.52 -22.41
C GLU A 435 -7.63 0.54 -21.60
N GLN A 436 -7.68 1.81 -22.02
CA GLN A 436 -7.08 2.92 -21.28
C GLN A 436 -7.67 3.07 -19.87
N PHE A 437 -8.96 2.80 -19.71
CA PHE A 437 -9.73 3.04 -18.49
C PHE A 437 -9.79 1.81 -17.62
N VAL A 438 -9.90 0.63 -18.23
CA VAL A 438 -10.21 -0.62 -17.51
C VAL A 438 -9.18 -1.71 -17.72
N GLY A 439 -8.17 -1.53 -18.57
CA GLY A 439 -7.15 -2.55 -18.90
C GLY A 439 -7.66 -3.51 -19.96
N ASN A 440 -6.79 -4.41 -20.41
CA ASN A 440 -7.11 -5.42 -21.42
C ASN A 440 -7.10 -6.86 -20.89
N ARG A 441 -6.65 -7.09 -19.64
CA ARG A 441 -6.57 -8.43 -19.06
C ARG A 441 -7.82 -8.78 -18.24
N THR A 442 -8.21 -10.05 -18.29
CA THR A 442 -9.18 -10.64 -17.35
C THR A 442 -8.76 -12.06 -17.04
N ASP A 443 -8.51 -12.34 -15.77
CA ASP A 443 -8.07 -13.67 -15.30
C ASP A 443 -9.25 -14.43 -14.68
N ILE A 444 -10.12 -13.71 -13.97
CA ILE A 444 -11.33 -14.25 -13.35
C ILE A 444 -12.53 -13.40 -13.75
N ARG A 445 -13.65 -14.05 -14.09
CA ARG A 445 -14.91 -13.37 -14.36
C ARG A 445 -16.04 -13.90 -13.47
N LEU A 446 -16.52 -13.06 -12.57
CA LEU A 446 -17.68 -13.38 -11.74
C LEU A 446 -18.97 -13.03 -12.49
N VAL A 447 -19.77 -14.05 -12.80
CA VAL A 447 -21.04 -13.91 -13.53
C VAL A 447 -22.22 -14.16 -12.59
N ASN A 448 -23.28 -13.37 -12.73
CA ASN A 448 -24.55 -13.69 -12.08
C ASN A 448 -25.29 -14.83 -12.79
N THR A 449 -26.26 -15.42 -12.10
CA THR A 449 -27.06 -16.56 -12.60
C THR A 449 -27.89 -16.26 -13.86
N GLN A 450 -28.14 -14.99 -14.21
CA GLN A 450 -28.92 -14.63 -15.39
C GLN A 450 -28.07 -14.57 -16.67
N ILE A 451 -26.74 -14.48 -16.57
CA ILE A 451 -25.86 -14.27 -17.74
C ILE A 451 -26.01 -15.38 -18.79
N PRO A 452 -26.02 -16.68 -18.43
CA PRO A 452 -26.16 -17.73 -19.44
C PRO A 452 -27.52 -17.73 -20.15
N GLY A 453 -28.58 -17.20 -19.52
CA GLY A 453 -29.96 -17.36 -19.98
C GLY A 453 -30.66 -16.10 -20.50
N ARG A 454 -30.13 -14.90 -20.25
CA ARG A 454 -30.89 -13.65 -20.42
C ARG A 454 -30.15 -12.58 -21.22
N TYR A 455 -29.87 -11.42 -20.60
CA TYR A 455 -29.46 -10.18 -21.28
C TYR A 455 -28.20 -10.30 -22.15
N PHE A 456 -27.30 -11.21 -21.80
CA PHE A 456 -26.03 -11.40 -22.49
C PHE A 456 -25.83 -12.82 -23.02
N LYS A 457 -26.93 -13.54 -23.26
CA LYS A 457 -26.87 -14.90 -23.81
C LYS A 457 -26.07 -14.94 -25.12
N LYS A 458 -26.18 -13.92 -25.97
CA LYS A 458 -25.50 -13.89 -27.26
C LYS A 458 -23.98 -13.93 -27.09
N ASP A 459 -23.42 -13.12 -26.20
CA ASP A 459 -21.98 -13.05 -25.96
C ASP A 459 -21.49 -14.29 -25.21
N PHE A 460 -22.26 -14.76 -24.22
CA PHE A 460 -21.92 -15.97 -23.47
C PHE A 460 -21.81 -17.18 -24.40
N TRP A 461 -22.80 -17.40 -25.27
CA TRP A 461 -22.84 -18.56 -26.17
C TRP A 461 -22.02 -18.39 -27.46
N SER A 462 -21.39 -17.23 -27.69
CA SER A 462 -20.63 -16.98 -28.92
C SER A 462 -19.25 -17.64 -28.89
N LYS A 463 -18.93 -18.37 -29.96
CA LYS A 463 -17.59 -18.94 -30.18
C LYS A 463 -16.53 -17.85 -30.39
N ASN A 464 -16.93 -16.71 -30.97
CA ASN A 464 -16.07 -15.59 -31.33
C ASN A 464 -16.06 -14.48 -30.27
N SER A 465 -16.65 -14.71 -29.09
CA SER A 465 -16.61 -13.74 -28.01
C SER A 465 -15.17 -13.58 -27.49
N ASN A 466 -14.76 -12.33 -27.29
CA ASN A 466 -13.52 -12.00 -26.58
C ASN A 466 -13.68 -12.18 -25.05
N MET A 467 -14.91 -12.41 -24.57
CA MET A 467 -15.24 -12.75 -23.19
C MET A 467 -15.59 -14.24 -23.07
N PHE A 468 -15.51 -14.77 -21.85
CA PHE A 468 -15.86 -16.13 -21.46
C PHE A 468 -14.99 -17.21 -22.11
N ARG A 469 -13.77 -16.90 -22.55
CA ARG A 469 -12.95 -17.84 -23.34
C ARG A 469 -11.75 -18.41 -22.59
N HIS A 470 -10.88 -17.54 -22.08
CA HIS A 470 -9.59 -17.92 -21.43
C HIS A 470 -9.53 -17.52 -19.96
N GLU A 471 -10.65 -17.05 -19.40
CA GLU A 471 -10.74 -16.56 -18.04
C GLU A 471 -11.52 -17.59 -17.20
N ALA A 472 -11.16 -17.72 -15.92
CA ALA A 472 -11.90 -18.57 -15.00
C ALA A 472 -13.29 -17.97 -14.75
N ILE A 473 -14.34 -18.66 -15.19
CA ILE A 473 -15.72 -18.23 -14.95
C ILE A 473 -16.15 -18.73 -13.56
N VAL A 474 -16.54 -17.79 -12.71
CA VAL A 474 -17.09 -18.06 -11.38
C VAL A 474 -18.54 -17.61 -11.35
N VAL A 475 -19.46 -18.49 -10.99
CA VAL A 475 -20.87 -18.14 -10.83
C VAL A 475 -21.11 -17.58 -9.43
N ARG A 476 -21.63 -16.36 -9.37
CA ARG A 476 -22.22 -15.79 -8.16
C ARG A 476 -23.43 -16.60 -7.77
N ASN A 477 -23.30 -17.37 -6.71
CA ASN A 477 -24.34 -18.23 -6.21
C ASN A 477 -24.96 -17.64 -4.93
N MET A 478 -26.25 -17.34 -4.99
CA MET A 478 -26.99 -16.74 -3.87
C MET A 478 -27.79 -17.79 -3.07
N ASP A 479 -27.59 -19.09 -3.36
CA ASP A 479 -28.38 -20.29 -2.97
C ASP A 479 -29.10 -21.00 -4.13
N ALA A 480 -29.02 -20.44 -5.34
CA ALA A 480 -29.66 -20.99 -6.54
C ALA A 480 -29.27 -22.45 -6.82
N ILE A 481 -27.99 -22.77 -6.65
CA ILE A 481 -27.44 -24.12 -6.82
C ILE A 481 -26.91 -24.60 -5.48
N SER A 482 -27.33 -25.76 -5.01
CA SER A 482 -26.81 -26.38 -3.79
C SER A 482 -26.46 -27.84 -4.00
N VAL A 483 -25.98 -28.51 -2.94
CA VAL A 483 -25.67 -29.94 -2.95
C VAL A 483 -26.48 -30.61 -1.84
N LYS A 484 -27.27 -31.63 -2.20
CA LYS A 484 -28.04 -32.45 -1.25
C LYS A 484 -27.86 -33.93 -1.56
N GLY A 485 -27.50 -34.73 -0.56
CA GLY A 485 -27.25 -36.16 -0.75
C GLY A 485 -26.20 -36.45 -1.83
N GLU A 486 -25.17 -35.59 -1.90
CA GLU A 486 -24.10 -35.62 -2.91
C GLU A 486 -24.55 -35.44 -4.37
N LYS A 487 -25.73 -34.86 -4.59
CA LYS A 487 -26.25 -34.47 -5.91
C LYS A 487 -26.46 -32.96 -5.99
N ILE A 488 -26.40 -32.42 -7.20
CA ILE A 488 -26.71 -31.01 -7.41
C ILE A 488 -28.22 -30.82 -7.23
N ASP A 489 -28.58 -29.87 -6.36
CA ASP A 489 -29.96 -29.43 -6.16
C ASP A 489 -30.16 -28.06 -6.82
N THR A 490 -30.93 -28.07 -7.91
CA THR A 490 -31.30 -26.89 -8.69
C THR A 490 -32.73 -26.41 -8.40
N LYS A 491 -33.35 -26.81 -7.28
CA LYS A 491 -34.72 -26.40 -6.92
C LYS A 491 -34.91 -24.87 -6.93
N HIS A 492 -33.87 -24.13 -6.56
CA HIS A 492 -33.87 -22.66 -6.51
C HIS A 492 -33.20 -22.01 -7.74
N ASP A 493 -32.76 -22.80 -8.72
CA ASP A 493 -32.06 -22.33 -9.92
C ASP A 493 -33.06 -21.85 -10.99
N GLN A 494 -33.66 -20.69 -10.75
CA GLN A 494 -34.68 -20.07 -11.62
C GLN A 494 -34.19 -19.81 -13.06
N PHE A 495 -32.86 -19.77 -13.27
CA PHE A 495 -32.26 -19.47 -14.58
C PHE A 495 -31.55 -20.67 -15.20
N HIS A 496 -31.74 -21.86 -14.64
CA HIS A 496 -31.16 -23.12 -15.11
C HIS A 496 -29.65 -23.03 -15.36
N VAL A 497 -28.94 -22.31 -14.49
CA VAL A 497 -27.51 -22.05 -14.60
C VAL A 497 -26.69 -23.33 -14.67
N PHE A 498 -26.96 -24.30 -13.81
CA PHE A 498 -26.16 -25.54 -13.79
C PHE A 498 -26.28 -26.28 -15.13
N ASN A 499 -27.52 -26.44 -15.63
CA ASN A 499 -27.77 -27.06 -16.94
C ASN A 499 -27.14 -26.27 -18.09
N ASN A 500 -27.12 -24.94 -18.00
CA ASN A 500 -26.44 -24.11 -18.99
C ASN A 500 -24.92 -24.28 -18.93
N LEU A 501 -24.31 -24.39 -17.75
CA LEU A 501 -22.88 -24.70 -17.63
C LEU A 501 -22.55 -26.10 -18.17
N VAL A 502 -23.41 -27.09 -17.94
CA VAL A 502 -23.25 -28.44 -18.53
C VAL A 502 -23.26 -28.37 -20.05
N LYS A 503 -24.24 -27.68 -20.64
CA LYS A 503 -24.33 -27.46 -22.10
C LYS A 503 -23.10 -26.71 -22.62
N TYR A 504 -22.68 -25.68 -21.90
CA TYR A 504 -21.52 -24.88 -22.25
C TYR A 504 -20.25 -25.71 -22.29
N ARG A 505 -20.02 -26.53 -21.26
CA ARG A 505 -18.85 -27.41 -21.18
C ARG A 505 -18.79 -28.43 -22.32
N LYS A 506 -19.96 -28.94 -22.75
CA LYS A 506 -20.07 -29.82 -23.92
C LYS A 506 -19.77 -29.10 -25.23
N MET A 507 -20.15 -27.82 -25.33
CA MET A 507 -19.95 -27.01 -26.52
C MET A 507 -18.51 -26.51 -26.67
N TYR A 508 -17.85 -26.22 -25.53
CA TYR A 508 -16.51 -25.64 -25.46
C TYR A 508 -15.60 -26.43 -24.50
N PRO A 509 -15.26 -27.69 -24.83
CA PRO A 509 -14.48 -28.56 -23.94
C PRO A 509 -13.04 -28.05 -23.69
N GLU A 510 -12.51 -27.22 -24.59
CA GLU A 510 -11.16 -26.65 -24.54
C GLU A 510 -11.01 -25.46 -23.57
N ARG A 511 -12.12 -24.86 -23.12
CA ARG A 511 -12.09 -23.68 -22.23
C ARG A 511 -11.80 -24.10 -20.79
N ASP A 512 -11.47 -23.13 -19.94
CA ASP A 512 -11.20 -23.38 -18.52
C ASP A 512 -12.44 -23.89 -17.75
N LEU A 513 -12.18 -24.55 -16.61
CA LEU A 513 -13.24 -25.07 -15.74
C LEU A 513 -14.04 -23.92 -15.08
N HIS A 514 -15.33 -24.16 -14.87
CA HIS A 514 -16.22 -23.21 -14.21
C HIS A 514 -16.37 -23.53 -12.74
N PHE A 515 -16.44 -22.47 -11.93
CA PHE A 515 -16.64 -22.56 -10.50
C PHE A 515 -18.03 -22.03 -10.14
N ILE A 516 -18.63 -22.59 -9.10
CA ILE A 516 -19.89 -22.10 -8.53
C ILE A 516 -19.62 -21.80 -7.07
N GLN A 517 -19.84 -20.57 -6.62
CA GLN A 517 -19.63 -20.21 -5.22
C GLN A 517 -20.54 -21.05 -4.30
N ARG A 518 -20.12 -21.28 -3.06
CA ARG A 518 -20.93 -22.04 -2.09
C ARG A 518 -22.30 -21.40 -1.88
N PRO A 519 -23.37 -22.18 -1.62
CA PRO A 519 -24.74 -21.67 -1.59
C PRO A 519 -24.99 -20.55 -0.59
N ASP A 520 -24.41 -20.66 0.62
CA ASP A 520 -24.68 -19.71 1.70
C ASP A 520 -23.80 -18.45 1.67
N LEU A 521 -22.85 -18.33 0.74
CA LEU A 521 -21.91 -17.20 0.72
C LEU A 521 -22.62 -15.84 0.74
N GLY A 522 -23.71 -15.71 -0.02
CA GLY A 522 -24.51 -14.49 -0.02
C GLY A 522 -25.25 -14.22 1.29
N ASN A 523 -25.65 -15.27 1.99
CA ASN A 523 -26.29 -15.16 3.30
C ASN A 523 -25.29 -14.70 4.36
N ASP A 524 -24.08 -15.25 4.34
CA ASP A 524 -22.99 -14.88 5.24
C ASP A 524 -22.59 -13.41 5.05
N ILE A 525 -22.39 -12.97 3.80
CA ILE A 525 -22.10 -11.56 3.48
C ILE A 525 -23.21 -10.65 4.01
N ARG A 526 -24.49 -11.04 3.84
CA ARG A 526 -25.62 -10.24 4.32
C ARG A 526 -25.62 -10.12 5.85
N THR A 527 -25.34 -11.23 6.54
CA THR A 527 -25.28 -11.27 8.00
C THR A 527 -24.14 -10.41 8.52
N GLU A 528 -22.97 -10.48 7.89
CA GLU A 528 -21.81 -9.64 8.21
C GLU A 528 -22.11 -8.15 8.02
N LEU A 529 -22.72 -7.76 6.88
CA LEU A 529 -23.13 -6.37 6.65
C LEU A 529 -24.16 -5.89 7.68
N ARG A 530 -25.11 -6.75 8.05
CA ARG A 530 -26.13 -6.42 9.07
C ARG A 530 -25.49 -6.24 10.43
N TRP A 531 -24.60 -7.14 10.81
CA TRP A 531 -23.82 -7.05 12.05
C TRP A 531 -23.05 -5.73 12.07
N PHE A 532 -22.28 -5.42 11.01
CA PHE A 532 -21.54 -4.17 10.90
C PHE A 532 -22.44 -2.93 11.06
N CYS A 533 -23.54 -2.84 10.30
CA CYS A 533 -24.43 -1.67 10.40
C CYS A 533 -25.09 -1.56 11.77
N THR A 534 -25.40 -2.69 12.41
CA THR A 534 -26.01 -2.71 13.74
C THR A 534 -25.02 -2.29 14.82
N THR A 535 -23.79 -2.79 14.74
CA THR A 535 -22.73 -2.54 15.73
C THR A 535 -22.15 -1.13 15.61
N THR A 536 -22.00 -0.61 14.39
CA THR A 536 -21.34 0.69 14.17
C THR A 536 -22.31 1.86 14.04
N GLY A 537 -23.59 1.61 13.71
CA GLY A 537 -24.55 2.66 13.42
C GLY A 537 -24.27 3.45 12.14
N MET A 538 -23.29 3.05 11.33
CA MET A 538 -22.85 3.81 10.14
C MET A 538 -23.76 3.66 8.93
N CYS A 539 -24.69 2.70 8.94
CA CYS A 539 -25.55 2.37 7.80
C CYS A 539 -26.89 1.78 8.23
N ASN A 540 -27.83 1.74 7.28
CA ASN A 540 -29.15 1.16 7.51
C ASN A 540 -29.06 -0.35 7.77
N LYS A 541 -29.76 -0.85 8.80
CA LYS A 541 -29.76 -2.27 9.19
C LYS A 541 -30.53 -3.18 8.21
N THR A 542 -31.36 -2.60 7.36
CA THR A 542 -32.06 -3.33 6.29
C THR A 542 -31.08 -3.67 5.17
N ILE A 543 -30.62 -4.93 5.15
CA ILE A 543 -29.70 -5.44 4.13
C ILE A 543 -30.48 -6.25 3.08
N MET A 544 -30.35 -5.83 1.83
CA MET A 544 -30.86 -6.51 0.64
C MET A 544 -29.88 -7.61 0.18
N SER A 545 -30.00 -8.09 -1.06
CA SER A 545 -29.05 -9.07 -1.60
C SER A 545 -27.68 -8.40 -1.86
N PRO A 546 -26.54 -8.97 -1.45
CA PRO A 546 -25.23 -8.40 -1.78
C PRO A 546 -24.98 -8.34 -3.29
N SER A 547 -24.33 -7.29 -3.77
CA SER A 547 -24.03 -7.10 -5.19
C SER A 547 -22.97 -8.11 -5.68
N SER A 548 -22.88 -8.30 -7.01
CA SER A 548 -21.77 -9.07 -7.58
C SER A 548 -20.40 -8.49 -7.21
N GLY A 549 -20.31 -7.16 -7.07
CA GLY A 549 -19.11 -6.49 -6.59
C GLY A 549 -18.68 -6.97 -5.21
N MET A 550 -19.61 -7.04 -4.25
CA MET A 550 -19.31 -7.51 -2.89
C MET A 550 -18.89 -8.99 -2.86
N PHE A 551 -19.59 -9.86 -3.61
CA PHE A 551 -19.18 -11.26 -3.76
C PHE A 551 -17.77 -11.39 -4.34
N GLY A 552 -17.44 -10.56 -5.33
CA GLY A 552 -16.13 -10.52 -5.95
C GLY A 552 -15.04 -10.06 -4.99
N VAL A 553 -15.28 -8.98 -4.23
CA VAL A 553 -14.33 -8.49 -3.24
C VAL A 553 -14.06 -9.55 -2.18
N VAL A 554 -15.10 -10.16 -1.60
CA VAL A 554 -14.94 -11.21 -0.58
C VAL A 554 -14.17 -12.42 -1.12
N MET A 555 -14.46 -12.83 -2.36
CA MET A 555 -13.68 -13.88 -3.03
C MET A 555 -12.21 -13.48 -3.15
N MET A 556 -11.90 -12.31 -3.71
CA MET A 556 -10.50 -11.91 -3.92
C MET A 556 -9.73 -11.67 -2.61
N LEU A 557 -10.41 -11.32 -1.51
CA LEU A 557 -9.78 -11.28 -0.19
C LEU A 557 -9.29 -12.65 0.29
N HIS A 558 -9.90 -13.75 -0.17
CA HIS A 558 -9.43 -15.11 0.12
C HIS A 558 -8.30 -15.56 -0.82
N LEU A 559 -8.32 -15.09 -2.07
CA LEU A 559 -7.40 -15.54 -3.12
C LEU A 559 -6.11 -14.72 -3.20
N CYS A 560 -6.03 -13.57 -2.53
CA CYS A 560 -4.97 -12.60 -2.76
C CYS A 560 -4.36 -12.04 -1.47
N ASP A 561 -3.09 -11.64 -1.52
CA ASP A 561 -2.45 -10.91 -0.41
C ASP A 561 -2.93 -9.46 -0.32
N TRP A 562 -3.09 -8.80 -1.48
CA TRP A 562 -3.54 -7.41 -1.60
C TRP A 562 -4.58 -7.25 -2.69
N VAL A 563 -5.66 -6.52 -2.41
CA VAL A 563 -6.77 -6.33 -3.34
C VAL A 563 -7.01 -4.84 -3.55
N ARG A 564 -6.82 -4.35 -4.78
CA ARG A 564 -7.28 -3.02 -5.20
C ARG A 564 -8.64 -3.12 -5.85
N VAL A 565 -9.58 -2.31 -5.40
CA VAL A 565 -10.95 -2.28 -5.87
C VAL A 565 -11.22 -0.96 -6.56
N TYR A 566 -11.53 -1.00 -7.85
CA TYR A 566 -11.70 0.18 -8.70
C TYR A 566 -13.19 0.50 -8.88
N GLU A 567 -13.61 1.68 -8.43
CA GLU A 567 -14.93 2.28 -8.68
C GLU A 567 -16.12 1.40 -8.24
N ILE A 568 -15.93 0.52 -7.24
CA ILE A 568 -17.06 -0.05 -6.46
C ILE A 568 -17.51 0.98 -5.42
N VAL A 569 -16.53 1.56 -4.72
CA VAL A 569 -16.69 2.79 -3.97
C VAL A 569 -16.40 3.93 -4.93
N PRO A 570 -17.40 4.71 -5.34
CA PRO A 570 -17.24 5.67 -6.42
C PRO A 570 -16.36 6.85 -6.00
N SER A 571 -15.59 7.37 -6.94
CA SER A 571 -14.98 8.70 -6.82
C SER A 571 -16.03 9.81 -6.93
N ASN A 572 -15.65 11.03 -6.54
CA ASN A 572 -16.46 12.24 -6.69
C ASN A 572 -16.38 12.85 -8.10
N LYS A 573 -15.66 12.19 -9.03
CA LYS A 573 -15.51 12.70 -10.40
C LYS A 573 -16.75 12.46 -11.25
N ASP A 574 -17.49 11.39 -10.99
CA ASP A 574 -18.67 11.06 -11.79
C ASP A 574 -19.88 11.88 -11.37
N ARG A 575 -20.16 12.93 -12.15
CA ARG A 575 -21.34 13.79 -12.00
C ARG A 575 -22.50 13.35 -12.88
N THR A 576 -22.37 12.22 -13.57
CA THR A 576 -23.40 11.68 -14.46
C THR A 576 -24.35 10.75 -13.71
N ARG A 577 -25.39 10.29 -14.41
CA ARG A 577 -26.27 9.20 -13.95
C ARG A 577 -26.01 7.90 -14.71
N LEU A 578 -24.92 7.81 -15.47
CA LEU A 578 -24.59 6.61 -16.23
C LEU A 578 -24.15 5.50 -15.29
N ARG A 579 -24.59 4.28 -15.58
CA ARG A 579 -24.35 3.12 -14.72
C ARG A 579 -23.08 2.39 -15.12
N TYR A 580 -22.87 2.20 -16.42
CA TYR A 580 -21.79 1.38 -16.92
C TYR A 580 -20.82 2.18 -17.79
N TYR A 581 -19.53 1.89 -17.70
CA TYR A 581 -18.52 2.55 -18.54
C TYR A 581 -18.69 2.25 -20.04
N TYR A 582 -19.37 1.15 -20.36
CA TYR A 582 -19.54 0.66 -21.72
C TYR A 582 -20.96 0.87 -22.28
N ASP A 583 -21.85 1.53 -21.53
CA ASP A 583 -23.23 1.78 -21.96
C ASP A 583 -23.62 3.23 -21.70
N GLU A 584 -23.65 4.02 -22.77
CA GLU A 584 -23.97 5.45 -22.74
C GLU A 584 -25.47 5.74 -22.60
N LYS A 585 -26.32 4.70 -22.55
CA LYS A 585 -27.78 4.82 -22.39
C LYS A 585 -28.27 4.28 -21.04
N ALA A 586 -27.49 3.41 -20.39
CA ALA A 586 -27.87 2.82 -19.11
C ALA A 586 -27.76 3.81 -17.95
N LEU A 587 -28.90 4.35 -17.50
CA LEU A 587 -28.96 5.24 -16.34
C LEU A 587 -29.15 4.45 -15.02
N VAL A 588 -28.68 5.03 -13.92
CA VAL A 588 -29.00 4.58 -12.56
C VAL A 588 -30.51 4.80 -12.29
N PRO A 589 -31.27 3.75 -11.92
CA PRO A 589 -32.72 3.86 -11.73
C PRO A 589 -33.02 4.77 -10.54
N LYS A 590 -34.11 5.54 -10.62
CA LYS A 590 -34.59 6.34 -9.47
C LYS A 590 -35.19 5.48 -8.34
N HIS A 591 -35.76 4.30 -8.65
CA HIS A 591 -36.64 3.57 -7.72
C HIS A 591 -36.43 2.05 -7.63
N PHE A 592 -35.35 1.48 -8.17
CA PHE A 592 -35.09 0.04 -8.09
C PHE A 592 -33.64 -0.25 -7.71
N ILE A 593 -33.40 -0.34 -6.40
CA ILE A 593 -32.12 -0.79 -5.84
C ILE A 593 -32.39 -2.19 -5.29
N TYR A 594 -31.90 -3.23 -5.96
CA TYR A 594 -32.05 -4.64 -5.53
C TYR A 594 -30.96 -5.09 -4.56
N HIS A 595 -29.91 -4.28 -4.41
CA HIS A 595 -28.69 -4.63 -3.70
C HIS A 595 -28.31 -3.57 -2.66
N SER A 596 -27.59 -3.99 -1.64
CA SER A 596 -27.12 -3.14 -0.55
C SER A 596 -25.90 -2.30 -0.92
N TYR A 597 -25.89 -1.67 -2.10
CA TYR A 597 -24.75 -0.90 -2.61
C TYR A 597 -24.24 0.16 -1.63
N ILE A 598 -25.14 0.86 -0.93
CA ILE A 598 -24.76 1.90 0.03
C ILE A 598 -24.05 1.26 1.23
N ASN A 599 -24.62 0.20 1.80
CA ASN A 599 -24.01 -0.52 2.93
C ASN A 599 -22.66 -1.12 2.54
N GLU A 600 -22.57 -1.75 1.36
CA GLU A 600 -21.33 -2.31 0.82
C GLU A 600 -20.25 -1.23 0.68
N ARG A 601 -20.60 -0.06 0.14
CA ARG A 601 -19.63 1.04 -0.02
C ARG A 601 -19.12 1.56 1.32
N ILE A 602 -20.01 1.73 2.31
CA ILE A 602 -19.64 2.15 3.66
C ILE A 602 -18.74 1.09 4.30
N TYR A 603 -19.10 -0.18 4.17
CA TYR A 603 -18.33 -1.31 4.68
C TYR A 603 -16.92 -1.36 4.06
N LEU A 604 -16.81 -1.20 2.74
CA LEU A 604 -15.54 -1.18 2.03
C LEU A 604 -14.69 0.05 2.36
N ARG A 605 -15.29 1.24 2.54
CA ARG A 605 -14.59 2.42 3.06
C ARG A 605 -14.02 2.16 4.45
N THR A 606 -14.79 1.53 5.34
CA THR A 606 -14.32 1.20 6.69
C THR A 606 -13.22 0.14 6.67
N LEU A 607 -13.28 -0.86 5.77
CA LEU A 607 -12.22 -1.86 5.62
C LEU A 607 -10.95 -1.33 4.95
N SER A 608 -11.06 -0.23 4.20
CA SER A 608 -10.01 0.36 3.39
C SER A 608 -8.75 0.71 4.17
N LEU A 609 -7.61 0.51 3.55
CA LEU A 609 -6.34 1.14 3.92
C LEU A 609 -6.10 2.44 3.15
N THR A 610 -6.82 2.67 2.04
CA THR A 610 -6.80 3.93 1.31
C THR A 610 -7.49 5.03 2.13
N PRO A 611 -6.87 6.21 2.31
CA PRO A 611 -7.52 7.36 2.93
C PRO A 611 -8.81 7.79 2.22
N GLU A 612 -9.79 8.26 2.98
CA GLU A 612 -11.10 8.70 2.47
C GLU A 612 -10.98 9.76 1.36
N LYS A 613 -10.02 10.69 1.48
CA LYS A 613 -9.74 11.71 0.47
C LYS A 613 -9.34 11.08 -0.86
N ASP A 614 -8.46 10.09 -0.83
CA ASP A 614 -7.93 9.45 -2.04
C ASP A 614 -9.00 8.55 -2.66
N ILE A 615 -9.85 7.90 -1.86
CA ILE A 615 -11.05 7.19 -2.37
C ILE A 615 -11.98 8.19 -3.06
N ASN A 616 -12.17 9.39 -2.51
CA ASN A 616 -13.01 10.40 -3.13
C ASN A 616 -12.41 10.95 -4.43
N GLU A 617 -11.10 11.00 -4.55
CA GLU A 617 -10.41 11.48 -5.75
C GLU A 617 -10.29 10.41 -6.84
N THR A 618 -10.09 9.15 -6.46
CA THR A 618 -9.77 8.04 -7.37
C THR A 618 -10.89 7.01 -7.45
N GLY A 619 -11.64 6.78 -6.38
CA GLY A 619 -12.57 5.65 -6.31
C GLY A 619 -11.84 4.31 -6.19
N VAL A 620 -10.57 4.33 -5.79
CA VAL A 620 -9.76 3.12 -5.58
C VAL A 620 -9.65 2.81 -4.09
N VAL A 621 -9.99 1.58 -3.72
CA VAL A 621 -9.90 1.08 -2.34
C VAL A 621 -8.85 -0.02 -2.27
N LEU A 622 -7.85 0.13 -1.41
CA LEU A 622 -6.85 -0.89 -1.11
C LEU A 622 -7.28 -1.69 0.12
N LEU A 623 -7.40 -3.00 -0.05
CA LEU A 623 -7.77 -3.94 1.00
C LEU A 623 -6.66 -4.95 1.24
N LYS A 624 -6.53 -5.37 2.49
CA LYS A 624 -5.59 -6.40 2.92
C LYS A 624 -6.27 -7.76 2.87
N GLY A 625 -5.70 -8.68 2.10
CA GLY A 625 -6.18 -10.05 1.97
C GLY A 625 -6.13 -10.84 3.27
N PHE A 626 -6.83 -11.98 3.31
CA PHE A 626 -6.96 -12.79 4.51
C PHE A 626 -5.70 -13.57 4.85
N SER A 627 -4.89 -13.94 3.87
CA SER A 627 -3.53 -14.47 4.07
C SER A 627 -2.65 -13.48 4.87
N GLN A 628 -2.88 -12.18 4.67
CA GLN A 628 -2.16 -11.09 5.33
C GLN A 628 -2.86 -10.61 6.63
N THR A 629 -3.93 -11.30 7.05
CA THR A 629 -4.75 -10.92 8.21
C THR A 629 -4.52 -11.89 9.37
N GLN A 630 -3.95 -11.37 10.46
CA GLN A 630 -3.86 -12.06 11.74
C GLN A 630 -5.06 -11.69 12.61
N CYS A 631 -5.78 -12.70 13.08
CA CYS A 631 -6.89 -12.59 14.00
C CYS A 631 -6.54 -13.40 15.24
N ASP A 632 -6.87 -12.87 16.41
CA ASP A 632 -6.62 -13.54 17.69
C ASP A 632 -7.66 -14.63 17.97
#